data_AF-B1Q4W5-F1
#
_entry.id   AF-B1Q4W5-F1
#
_cell.length_a   1.000
_cell.length_b   1.000
_cell.length_c   1.000
_cell.angle_alpha   90.00
_cell.angle_beta   90.00
_cell.angle_gamma   90.00
#
_symmetry.space_group_name_H-M   'P 1'
#
loop_
_entity.id
_entity.type
_entity.pdbx_description
1 polymer ?
#
loop_
_entity_poly.entity_id
_entity_poly.type
_entity_poly.pdbx_seq_one_letter_code
_entity_poly.pdbx_strand_id
1 'polypeptide(L)'
;AGQYGVAQTRRRAIILAAAPGEKLPLFPEPLHVFAPRACQLSVVVDDKKFVSNITRLSSGPFRTITVRDTMSDLPEIQNGASAPEISYNGEPQSWFQRQLRGSHYQPILRDHICKDMSPLVAARMRHIPLFPGSDWRDLPNIEVRLTDGTLTRKLRYTFHDRKNGRSSTGAMRGVCSCVEAGKTCDPTARQFNTLI
;
A
#
# COMPACT_ATOMS: atom_id res chain seq x y z
N ALA A 1 14.22 -1.10 5.94
CA ALA A 1 13.26 -2.07 6.50
C ALA A 1 13.27 -3.36 5.69
N GLY A 2 12.80 -3.37 4.44
CA GLY A 2 12.72 -4.59 3.60
C GLY A 2 13.94 -5.52 3.58
N GLN A 3 15.15 -4.97 3.43
CA GLN A 3 16.41 -5.73 3.44
C GLN A 3 16.73 -6.44 4.77
N TYR A 4 15.93 -6.23 5.81
CA TYR A 4 16.09 -6.81 7.15
C TYR A 4 14.85 -7.62 7.57
N GLY A 5 14.16 -8.24 6.61
CA GLY A 5 13.20 -9.31 6.89
C GLY A 5 11.76 -8.86 7.09
N VAL A 6 11.32 -7.78 6.44
CA VAL A 6 9.91 -7.33 6.51
C VAL A 6 9.34 -7.05 5.12
N ALA A 7 8.06 -7.33 4.89
CA ALA A 7 7.37 -7.07 3.64
C ALA A 7 6.98 -5.58 3.46
N GLN A 8 7.92 -4.66 3.69
CA GLN A 8 7.67 -3.22 3.66
C GLN A 8 8.80 -2.43 3.01
N THR A 9 8.44 -1.61 2.02
CA THR A 9 9.33 -0.57 1.48
C THR A 9 9.38 0.62 2.43
N ARG A 10 10.46 0.72 3.20
CA ARG A 10 10.70 1.85 4.12
C ARG A 10 12.19 2.08 4.32
N ARG A 11 12.65 3.24 3.86
CA ARG A 11 13.99 3.78 4.16
C ARG A 11 13.92 4.64 5.42
N ARG A 12 15.01 4.67 6.18
CA ARG A 12 15.17 5.51 7.38
C ARG A 12 16.58 6.10 7.34
N ALA A 13 16.71 7.37 7.72
CA ALA A 13 18.01 7.95 8.04
C ALA A 13 18.38 7.54 9.47
N ILE A 14 19.62 7.12 9.68
CA ILE A 14 20.14 6.68 10.97
C ILE A 14 21.47 7.40 11.17
N ILE A 15 21.63 8.02 12.34
CA ILE A 15 22.87 8.67 12.76
C ILE A 15 23.42 7.85 13.92
N LEU A 16 24.67 7.41 13.81
CA LEU A 16 25.38 6.65 14.84
C LEU A 16 26.50 7.51 15.41
N ALA A 17 26.68 7.45 16.73
CA ALA A 17 27.77 8.10 17.44
C ALA A 17 28.28 7.14 18.53
N ALA A 18 29.56 7.26 18.89
CA ALA A 18 30.19 6.51 19.96
C ALA A 18 31.08 7.45 20.79
N ALA A 19 31.20 7.19 22.10
CA ALA A 19 32.04 7.98 22.99
C ALA A 19 33.54 7.82 22.64
N PRO A 20 34.41 8.76 23.04
CA PRO A 20 35.85 8.59 22.90
C PRO A 20 36.33 7.31 23.62
N GLY A 21 37.16 6.52 22.95
CA GLY A 21 37.59 5.21 23.45
C GLY A 21 36.69 4.04 23.04
N GLU A 22 35.47 4.32 22.56
CA GLU A 22 34.56 3.30 22.05
C GLU A 22 34.70 3.11 20.54
N LYS A 23 34.37 1.90 20.07
CA LYS A 23 34.36 1.59 18.64
C LYS A 23 33.03 2.03 18.02
N LEU A 24 33.09 2.94 17.04
CA LEU A 24 31.89 3.36 16.29
C LEU A 24 31.26 2.15 15.58
N PRO A 25 29.96 1.87 15.79
CA PRO A 25 29.29 0.75 15.13
C PRO A 25 29.16 0.98 13.63
N LEU A 26 29.17 -0.14 12.90
CA LEU A 26 28.92 -0.15 11.47
C LEU A 26 27.42 -0.25 11.17
N PHE A 27 27.02 0.17 9.98
CA PHE A 27 25.70 -0.16 9.46
C PHE A 27 25.61 -1.67 9.19
N PRO A 28 24.48 -2.31 9.52
CA PRO A 28 24.31 -3.74 9.31
C PRO A 28 24.25 -4.08 7.81
N GLU A 29 24.76 -5.26 7.46
CA GLU A 29 24.64 -5.78 6.10
C GLU A 29 23.20 -6.26 5.83
N PRO A 30 22.64 -6.01 4.62
CA PRO A 30 21.40 -6.62 4.16
C PRO A 30 21.37 -8.14 4.37
N LEU A 31 20.27 -8.61 4.94
CA LEU A 31 19.99 -10.03 5.18
C LEU A 31 19.08 -10.62 4.11
N HIS A 32 18.15 -9.82 3.57
CA HIS A 32 17.18 -10.24 2.57
C HIS A 32 17.38 -9.49 1.26
N VAL A 33 17.25 -10.20 0.14
CA VAL A 33 17.09 -9.54 -1.17
C VAL A 33 15.81 -8.69 -1.19
N PHE A 34 15.84 -7.56 -1.89
CA PHE A 34 14.70 -6.65 -1.99
C PHE A 34 14.71 -5.89 -3.33
N ALA A 35 13.59 -5.26 -3.70
CA ALA A 35 13.46 -4.56 -4.97
C ALA A 35 14.53 -3.45 -5.12
N PRO A 36 15.38 -3.46 -6.16
CA PRO A 36 16.52 -2.54 -6.28
C PRO A 36 16.11 -1.05 -6.25
N ARG A 37 14.96 -0.73 -6.84
CA ARG A 37 14.40 0.64 -6.85
C ARG A 37 14.13 1.18 -5.44
N ALA A 38 13.85 0.31 -4.48
CA ALA A 38 13.63 0.67 -3.07
C ALA A 38 14.93 0.73 -2.24
N CYS A 39 16.07 0.34 -2.82
CA CYS A 39 17.36 0.20 -2.16
C CYS A 39 18.38 1.26 -2.62
N GLN A 40 17.92 2.44 -3.03
CA GLN A 40 18.80 3.59 -3.27
C GLN A 40 19.20 4.20 -1.91
N LEU A 41 20.38 3.82 -1.41
CA LEU A 41 20.85 4.15 -0.06
C LEU A 41 21.91 5.26 -0.01
N SER A 42 22.38 5.76 -1.16
CA SER A 42 23.31 6.89 -1.19
C SER A 42 22.63 8.20 -0.85
N VAL A 43 23.39 9.12 -0.25
CA VAL A 43 22.96 10.48 0.08
C VAL A 43 23.90 11.46 -0.65
N VAL A 44 23.37 12.60 -1.11
CA VAL A 44 24.19 13.67 -1.70
C VAL A 44 24.10 14.90 -0.79
N VAL A 45 25.25 15.45 -0.41
CA VAL A 45 25.38 16.70 0.36
C VAL A 45 26.48 17.52 -0.30
N ASP A 46 26.18 18.77 -0.68
CA ASP A 46 27.10 19.68 -1.35
C ASP A 46 27.82 19.04 -2.55
N ASP A 47 27.04 18.44 -3.46
CA ASP A 47 27.50 17.70 -4.65
C ASP A 47 28.43 16.50 -4.38
N LYS A 48 28.61 16.12 -3.11
CA LYS A 48 29.38 14.95 -2.70
C LYS A 48 28.45 13.79 -2.37
N LYS A 49 28.69 12.65 -3.01
CA LYS A 49 27.94 11.42 -2.78
C LYS A 49 28.53 10.64 -1.61
N PHE A 50 27.72 10.39 -0.60
CA PHE A 50 28.04 9.58 0.56
C PHE A 50 27.33 8.22 0.48
N VAL A 51 28.04 7.18 0.89
CA VAL A 51 27.55 5.80 1.03
C VAL A 51 27.97 5.25 2.38
N SER A 52 27.26 4.25 2.89
CA SER A 52 27.63 3.54 4.11
C SER A 52 28.67 2.44 3.83
N ASN A 53 29.05 1.69 4.87
CA ASN A 53 29.92 0.52 4.78
C ASN A 53 29.25 -0.74 4.18
N ILE A 54 28.03 -0.66 3.66
CA ILE A 54 27.28 -1.81 3.14
C ILE A 54 27.87 -2.28 1.82
N THR A 55 28.15 -3.58 1.72
CA THR A 55 28.74 -4.23 0.54
C THR A 55 27.71 -5.00 -0.29
N ARG A 56 26.63 -5.51 0.33
CA ARG A 56 25.59 -6.28 -0.37
C ARG A 56 24.59 -5.37 -1.07
N LEU A 57 24.92 -4.93 -2.28
CA LEU A 57 24.10 -3.98 -3.05
C LEU A 57 23.01 -4.63 -3.90
N SER A 58 23.19 -5.88 -4.32
CA SER A 58 22.30 -6.58 -5.26
C SER A 58 21.83 -7.95 -4.77
N SER A 59 22.38 -8.47 -3.67
CA SER A 59 22.11 -9.82 -3.16
C SER A 59 21.94 -9.82 -1.64
N GLY A 60 21.49 -10.97 -1.11
CA GLY A 60 21.31 -11.19 0.32
C GLY A 60 21.20 -12.70 0.58
N PRO A 61 21.57 -13.18 1.78
CA PRO A 61 21.47 -14.60 2.15
C PRO A 61 20.05 -15.18 2.05
N PHE A 62 19.03 -14.36 2.34
CA PHE A 62 17.65 -14.81 2.43
C PHE A 62 16.77 -14.20 1.32
N ARG A 63 15.72 -14.93 0.94
CA ARG A 63 14.67 -14.42 0.03
C ARG A 63 13.92 -13.24 0.65
N THR A 64 13.28 -12.41 -0.17
CA THR A 64 12.38 -11.37 0.33
C THR A 64 11.22 -11.96 1.14
N ILE A 65 10.80 -11.26 2.19
CA ILE A 65 9.55 -11.52 2.91
C ILE A 65 8.41 -10.84 2.16
N THR A 66 7.28 -11.54 2.03
CA THR A 66 6.11 -11.10 1.25
C THR A 66 4.90 -10.81 2.15
N VAL A 67 3.85 -10.21 1.58
CA VAL A 67 2.55 -10.03 2.27
C VAL A 67 1.99 -11.38 2.71
N ARG A 68 2.11 -12.41 1.85
CA ARG A 68 1.73 -13.79 2.21
C ARG A 68 2.46 -14.26 3.47
N ASP A 69 3.78 -14.12 3.51
CA ASP A 69 4.56 -14.52 4.69
C ASP A 69 4.15 -13.76 5.96
N THR A 70 3.61 -12.54 5.82
CA THR A 70 3.30 -11.63 6.91
C THR A 70 1.95 -11.91 7.57
N MET A 71 0.91 -12.23 6.79
CA MET A 71 -0.48 -12.21 7.29
C MET A 71 -1.38 -13.31 6.74
N SER A 72 -0.86 -14.32 6.02
CA SER A 72 -1.71 -15.39 5.45
C SER A 72 -2.38 -16.30 6.49
N ASP A 73 -1.92 -16.29 7.75
CA ASP A 73 -2.48 -17.08 8.86
C ASP A 73 -3.52 -16.32 9.68
N LEU A 74 -3.74 -15.02 9.40
CA LEU A 74 -4.74 -14.25 10.11
C LEU A 74 -6.15 -14.64 9.64
N PRO A 75 -7.14 -14.74 10.56
CA PRO A 75 -8.52 -15.00 10.19
C PRO A 75 -9.12 -13.82 9.41
N GLU A 76 -10.12 -14.12 8.58
CA GLU A 76 -10.87 -13.09 7.85
C GLU A 76 -11.66 -12.21 8.84
N ILE A 77 -11.65 -10.89 8.60
CA ILE A 77 -12.42 -9.90 9.34
C ILE A 77 -13.16 -8.98 8.35
N GLN A 78 -14.22 -8.35 8.82
CA GLN A 78 -15.02 -7.42 8.01
C GLN A 78 -14.58 -5.96 8.25
N ASN A 79 -15.00 -5.06 7.35
CA ASN A 79 -14.84 -3.61 7.54
C ASN A 79 -15.41 -3.17 8.91
N GLY A 80 -14.64 -2.40 9.68
CA GLY A 80 -15.04 -1.94 11.00
C GLY A 80 -14.89 -2.99 12.12
N ALA A 81 -14.18 -4.10 11.89
CA ALA A 81 -13.88 -5.07 12.95
C ALA A 81 -13.15 -4.39 14.12
N SER A 82 -13.68 -4.55 15.33
CA SER A 82 -13.26 -3.83 16.52
C SER A 82 -13.00 -4.71 17.75
N ALA A 83 -13.05 -6.03 17.61
CA ALA A 83 -12.81 -6.97 18.70
C ALA A 83 -11.31 -6.95 19.08
N PRO A 84 -10.94 -6.54 20.31
CA PRO A 84 -9.53 -6.37 20.68
C PRO A 84 -8.78 -7.70 20.80
N GLU A 85 -9.50 -8.78 21.13
CA GLU A 85 -8.97 -10.13 21.22
C GLU A 85 -9.89 -11.10 20.45
N ILE A 86 -9.29 -11.92 19.58
CA ILE A 86 -9.94 -13.02 18.86
C ILE A 86 -9.04 -14.25 18.86
N SER A 87 -9.55 -15.39 18.39
CA SER A 87 -8.73 -16.59 18.17
C SER A 87 -8.00 -16.50 16.82
N TYR A 88 -6.76 -17.00 16.76
CA TYR A 88 -6.05 -17.18 15.48
C TYR A 88 -6.77 -18.14 14.52
N ASN A 89 -7.58 -19.06 15.05
CA ASN A 89 -8.31 -20.07 14.26
C ASN A 89 -7.42 -20.92 13.33
N GLY A 90 -6.13 -21.05 13.65
CA GLY A 90 -5.18 -21.84 12.86
C GLY A 90 -3.72 -21.69 13.31
N GLU A 91 -2.88 -22.56 12.75
CA GLU A 91 -1.44 -22.59 12.95
C GLU A 91 -0.70 -21.59 12.04
N PRO A 92 0.49 -21.10 12.45
CA PRO A 92 1.31 -20.26 11.58
C PRO A 92 1.75 -21.00 10.32
N GLN A 93 1.63 -20.36 9.16
CA GLN A 93 1.92 -20.99 7.86
C GLN A 93 3.37 -20.74 7.41
N SER A 94 3.90 -19.54 7.62
CA SER A 94 5.20 -19.10 7.17
C SER A 94 6.27 -19.16 8.26
N TRP A 95 7.55 -19.15 7.87
CA TRP A 95 8.65 -18.99 8.83
C TRP A 95 8.51 -17.69 9.62
N PHE A 96 8.11 -16.61 8.96
CA PHE A 96 7.96 -15.29 9.56
C PHE A 96 6.85 -15.28 10.63
N GLN A 97 5.71 -15.89 10.35
CA GLN A 97 4.61 -16.05 11.31
C GLN A 97 5.02 -16.88 12.52
N ARG A 98 5.78 -17.97 12.32
CA ARG A 98 6.32 -18.77 13.44
C ARG A 98 7.25 -17.95 14.35
N GLN A 99 8.07 -17.06 13.79
CA GLN A 99 8.91 -16.19 14.61
C GLN A 99 8.09 -15.15 15.38
N LEU A 100 7.07 -14.54 14.76
CA LEU A 100 6.26 -13.50 15.41
C LEU A 100 5.28 -14.04 16.45
N ARG A 101 4.68 -15.22 16.23
CA ARG A 101 3.76 -15.85 17.20
C ARG A 101 4.49 -16.50 18.38
N GLY A 102 5.80 -16.70 18.26
CA GLY A 102 6.64 -17.29 19.31
C GLY A 102 6.57 -18.82 19.36
N SER A 103 7.33 -19.40 20.29
CA SER A 103 7.47 -20.86 20.46
C SER A 103 6.38 -21.50 21.32
N HIS A 104 5.65 -20.70 22.10
CA HIS A 104 4.58 -21.19 22.96
C HIS A 104 3.25 -21.08 22.23
N TYR A 105 2.36 -22.05 22.45
CA TYR A 105 1.00 -21.98 21.93
C TYR A 105 0.29 -20.74 22.48
N GLN A 106 0.06 -19.76 21.60
CA GLN A 106 -0.69 -18.54 21.90
C GLN A 106 -1.96 -18.52 21.03
N PRO A 107 -3.13 -18.86 21.62
CA PRO A 107 -4.38 -18.91 20.86
C PRO A 107 -4.97 -17.51 20.60
N ILE A 108 -4.57 -16.50 21.38
CA ILE A 108 -5.14 -15.14 21.34
C ILE A 108 -4.38 -14.27 20.33
N LEU A 109 -5.11 -13.83 19.31
CA LEU A 109 -4.70 -12.78 18.38
C LEU A 109 -5.25 -11.45 18.89
N ARG A 110 -4.35 -10.49 19.12
CA ARG A 110 -4.69 -9.14 19.57
C ARG A 110 -4.65 -8.15 18.42
N ASP A 111 -5.49 -7.12 18.53
CA ASP A 111 -5.48 -5.94 17.65
C ASP A 111 -5.61 -6.25 16.15
N HIS A 112 -6.25 -7.38 15.79
CA HIS A 112 -6.69 -7.67 14.42
C HIS A 112 -8.00 -6.94 14.13
N ILE A 113 -7.91 -5.62 14.24
CA ILE A 113 -9.00 -4.65 14.09
C ILE A 113 -8.71 -3.77 12.87
N CYS A 114 -9.76 -3.26 12.24
CA CYS A 114 -9.62 -2.37 11.10
C CYS A 114 -10.59 -1.19 11.21
N LYS A 115 -10.24 -0.08 10.54
CA LYS A 115 -11.08 1.12 10.52
C LYS A 115 -12.45 0.80 9.91
N ASP A 116 -13.49 1.44 10.44
CA ASP A 116 -14.79 1.45 9.81
C ASP A 116 -14.83 2.50 8.69
N MET A 117 -14.87 2.03 7.44
CA MET A 117 -14.91 2.87 6.25
C MET A 117 -16.35 3.22 5.89
N SER A 118 -16.56 4.43 5.34
CA SER A 118 -17.91 4.85 4.92
C SER A 118 -18.51 3.90 3.86
N PRO A 119 -19.85 3.84 3.76
CA PRO A 119 -20.55 2.98 2.80
C PRO A 119 -20.03 3.08 1.37
N LEU A 120 -19.76 4.30 0.90
CA LEU A 120 -19.20 4.54 -0.45
C LEU A 120 -17.80 3.93 -0.60
N VAL A 121 -16.93 4.09 0.39
CA VAL A 121 -15.56 3.58 0.33
C VAL A 121 -15.54 2.06 0.45
N ALA A 122 -16.36 1.47 1.33
CA ALA A 122 -16.52 0.02 1.43
C ALA A 122 -17.04 -0.57 0.10
N ALA A 123 -18.00 0.09 -0.56
CA ALA A 123 -18.47 -0.32 -1.88
C ALA A 123 -17.36 -0.25 -2.94
N ARG A 124 -16.52 0.79 -2.93
CA ARG A 124 -15.34 0.86 -3.81
C ARG A 124 -14.41 -0.33 -3.59
N MET A 125 -14.00 -0.58 -2.34
CA MET A 125 -13.09 -1.68 -2.00
C MET A 125 -13.63 -3.04 -2.48
N ARG A 126 -14.92 -3.29 -2.30
CA ARG A 126 -15.58 -4.53 -2.75
C ARG A 126 -15.56 -4.74 -4.27
N HIS A 127 -15.50 -3.66 -5.06
CA HIS A 127 -15.48 -3.70 -6.52
C HIS A 127 -14.06 -3.65 -7.11
N ILE A 128 -13.02 -3.60 -6.29
CA ILE A 128 -11.65 -3.78 -6.77
C ILE A 128 -11.44 -5.27 -7.08
N PRO A 129 -11.05 -5.65 -8.31
CA PRO A 129 -10.74 -7.03 -8.63
C PRO A 129 -9.59 -7.57 -7.78
N LEU A 130 -9.60 -8.87 -7.51
CA LEU A 130 -8.51 -9.54 -6.76
C LEU A 130 -7.26 -9.83 -7.62
N PHE A 131 -7.22 -9.34 -8.87
CA PHE A 131 -6.07 -9.52 -9.75
C PHE A 131 -4.87 -8.67 -9.25
N PRO A 132 -3.63 -9.20 -9.25
CA PRO A 132 -2.47 -8.45 -8.79
C PRO A 132 -2.27 -7.13 -9.56
N GLY A 133 -2.19 -6.02 -8.81
CA GLY A 133 -2.01 -4.68 -9.39
C GLY A 133 -3.31 -3.93 -9.69
N SER A 134 -4.47 -4.49 -9.34
CA SER A 134 -5.76 -3.80 -9.47
C SER A 134 -5.84 -2.59 -8.54
N ASP A 135 -6.45 -1.50 -9.01
CA ASP A 135 -6.69 -0.30 -8.24
C ASP A 135 -7.97 0.44 -8.70
N TRP A 136 -8.11 1.72 -8.33
CA TRP A 136 -9.30 2.53 -8.63
C TRP A 136 -9.63 2.61 -10.13
N ARG A 137 -8.66 2.39 -11.02
CA ARG A 137 -8.86 2.39 -12.48
C ARG A 137 -9.70 1.20 -12.94
N ASP A 138 -9.75 0.14 -12.15
CA ASP A 138 -10.53 -1.06 -12.41
C ASP A 138 -11.96 -0.98 -11.86
N LEU A 139 -12.32 0.13 -11.19
CA LEU A 139 -13.67 0.33 -10.68
C LEU A 139 -14.68 0.42 -11.84
N PRO A 140 -15.79 -0.32 -11.76
CA PRO A 140 -16.83 -0.24 -12.79
C PRO A 140 -17.62 1.07 -12.67
N ASN A 141 -17.95 1.68 -13.81
CA ASN A 141 -18.81 2.87 -13.84
C ASN A 141 -20.31 2.49 -13.78
N ILE A 142 -20.76 2.01 -12.63
CA ILE A 142 -22.12 1.49 -12.39
C ILE A 142 -22.79 2.16 -11.19
N GLU A 143 -24.11 2.08 -11.14
CA GLU A 143 -24.89 2.47 -9.95
C GLU A 143 -24.94 1.30 -8.97
N VAL A 144 -24.75 1.59 -7.69
CA VAL A 144 -24.70 0.61 -6.60
C VAL A 144 -25.48 1.15 -5.42
N ARG A 145 -26.34 0.31 -4.83
CA ARG A 145 -27.00 0.62 -3.55
C ARG A 145 -26.01 0.40 -2.42
N LEU A 146 -25.73 1.46 -1.67
CA LEU A 146 -24.82 1.47 -0.53
C LEU A 146 -25.51 0.91 0.73
N THR A 147 -24.71 0.58 1.75
CA THR A 147 -25.19 0.00 3.01
C THR A 147 -26.01 0.98 3.85
N ASP A 148 -25.85 2.29 3.65
CA ASP A 148 -26.70 3.33 4.24
C ASP A 148 -28.01 3.57 3.47
N GLY A 149 -28.29 2.75 2.45
CA GLY A 149 -29.48 2.84 1.62
C GLY A 149 -29.38 3.84 0.46
N THR A 150 -28.36 4.70 0.43
CA THR A 150 -28.16 5.67 -0.66
C THR A 150 -27.73 4.95 -1.96
N LEU A 151 -27.97 5.58 -3.11
CA LEU A 151 -27.60 5.04 -4.41
C LEU A 151 -26.46 5.87 -5.01
N THR A 152 -25.38 5.21 -5.44
CA THR A 152 -24.33 5.87 -6.22
C THR A 152 -24.82 6.23 -7.60
N ARG A 153 -24.25 7.29 -8.18
CA ARG A 153 -24.48 7.67 -9.58
C ARG A 153 -23.31 7.23 -10.44
N LYS A 154 -23.56 7.00 -11.73
CA LYS A 154 -22.47 6.86 -12.70
C LYS A 154 -21.69 8.16 -12.83
N LEU A 155 -20.37 8.04 -12.89
CA LEU A 155 -19.49 9.15 -13.25
C LEU A 155 -19.76 9.54 -14.71
N ARG A 156 -20.08 10.82 -14.95
CA ARG A 156 -20.34 11.37 -16.28
C ARG A 156 -19.09 12.04 -16.82
N TYR A 157 -18.72 11.67 -18.03
CA TYR A 157 -17.61 12.27 -18.77
C TYR A 157 -18.17 13.32 -19.74
N THR A 158 -18.05 14.59 -19.37
CA THR A 158 -18.73 15.70 -20.06
C THR A 158 -17.79 16.57 -20.90
N PHE A 159 -16.48 16.32 -20.86
CA PHE A 159 -15.48 17.13 -21.56
C PHE A 159 -14.56 16.26 -22.43
N HIS A 160 -14.13 16.81 -23.57
CA HIS A 160 -13.17 16.13 -24.42
C HIS A 160 -11.73 16.42 -23.97
N ASP A 161 -11.11 15.44 -23.33
CA ASP A 161 -9.68 15.47 -23.02
C ASP A 161 -8.86 15.13 -24.26
N ARG A 162 -8.21 16.14 -24.86
CA ARG A 162 -7.39 15.96 -26.07
C ARG A 162 -6.13 15.13 -25.82
N LYS A 163 -5.59 15.12 -24.60
CA LYS A 163 -4.38 14.35 -24.27
C LYS A 163 -4.68 12.86 -24.21
N ASN A 164 -5.81 12.50 -23.61
CA ASN A 164 -6.24 11.12 -23.43
C ASN A 164 -7.19 10.62 -24.52
N GLY A 165 -7.64 11.50 -25.43
CA GLY A 165 -8.53 11.17 -26.53
C GLY A 165 -9.93 10.72 -26.08
N ARG A 166 -10.54 9.84 -26.88
CA ARG A 166 -11.82 9.19 -26.59
C ARG A 166 -11.60 7.70 -26.30
N SER A 167 -12.58 7.06 -25.68
CA SER A 167 -12.59 5.60 -25.58
C SER A 167 -12.76 4.96 -26.97
N SER A 168 -12.56 3.64 -27.04
CA SER A 168 -12.87 2.84 -28.24
C SER A 168 -14.34 2.93 -28.68
N THR A 169 -15.25 3.24 -27.75
CA THR A 169 -16.69 3.45 -28.01
C THR A 169 -17.03 4.90 -28.37
N GLY A 170 -16.02 5.77 -28.54
CA GLY A 170 -16.21 7.19 -28.85
C GLY A 170 -16.63 8.05 -27.66
N ALA A 171 -16.68 7.50 -26.44
CA ALA A 171 -17.04 8.23 -25.23
C ALA A 171 -15.93 9.21 -24.83
N MET A 172 -16.35 10.32 -24.23
CA MET A 172 -15.45 11.32 -23.65
C MET A 172 -14.72 10.77 -22.41
N ARG A 173 -13.57 11.37 -22.08
CA ARG A 173 -12.73 11.00 -20.91
C ARG A 173 -12.51 12.14 -19.92
N GLY A 174 -12.86 13.37 -20.26
CA GLY A 174 -12.72 14.53 -19.38
C GLY A 174 -13.91 14.68 -18.44
N VAL A 175 -13.61 15.03 -17.18
CA VAL A 175 -14.61 15.22 -16.11
C VAL A 175 -14.71 16.67 -15.62
N CYS A 176 -13.86 17.55 -16.15
CA CYS A 176 -13.86 18.99 -15.83
C CYS A 176 -13.37 19.78 -17.05
N SER A 177 -13.75 21.06 -17.15
CA SER A 177 -13.34 22.00 -18.20
C SER A 177 -11.83 22.20 -18.28
N CYS A 178 -11.08 21.96 -17.19
CA CYS A 178 -9.62 22.14 -17.14
C CYS A 178 -8.83 21.16 -18.04
N VAL A 179 -9.48 20.19 -18.68
CA VAL A 179 -8.86 19.36 -19.73
C VAL A 179 -8.64 20.14 -21.04
N GLU A 180 -9.34 21.27 -21.22
CA GLU A 180 -9.20 22.15 -22.36
C GLU A 180 -8.12 23.22 -22.13
N ALA A 181 -7.36 23.53 -23.18
CA ALA A 181 -6.26 24.48 -23.08
C ALA A 181 -6.76 25.87 -22.64
N GLY A 182 -6.17 26.39 -21.56
CA GLY A 182 -6.45 27.73 -21.04
C GLY A 182 -7.76 27.88 -20.26
N LYS A 183 -8.52 26.79 -20.00
CA LYS A 183 -9.74 26.87 -19.21
C LYS A 183 -9.50 26.60 -17.72
N THR A 184 -10.18 27.36 -16.88
CA THR A 184 -10.26 27.12 -15.43
C THR A 184 -11.30 26.03 -15.12
N CYS A 185 -11.25 25.49 -13.89
CA CYS A 185 -12.22 24.50 -13.44
C CYS A 185 -13.61 25.11 -13.29
N ASP A 186 -14.62 24.46 -13.87
CA ASP A 186 -16.03 24.74 -13.62
C ASP A 186 -16.45 24.11 -12.28
N PRO A 187 -16.85 24.91 -11.26
CA PRO A 187 -17.27 24.39 -9.96
C PRO A 187 -18.49 23.45 -10.04
N THR A 188 -19.33 23.63 -11.06
CA THR A 188 -20.57 22.83 -11.25
C THR A 188 -20.31 21.47 -11.90
N ALA A 189 -19.13 21.28 -12.50
CA ALA A 189 -18.72 20.00 -13.08
C ALA A 189 -18.40 18.93 -12.02
N ARG A 190 -18.27 19.33 -10.75
CA ARG A 190 -17.97 18.41 -9.65
C ARG A 190 -19.12 17.43 -9.43
N GLN A 191 -18.77 16.15 -9.42
CA GLN A 191 -19.69 15.05 -9.20
C GLN A 191 -19.39 14.40 -7.84
N PHE A 192 -20.43 13.96 -7.15
CA PHE A 192 -20.36 13.34 -5.84
C PHE A 192 -21.11 12.02 -5.83
N ASN A 193 -20.78 11.16 -4.87
CA ASN A 193 -21.39 9.85 -4.70
C ASN A 193 -21.29 8.95 -5.95
N THR A 194 -20.14 8.96 -6.62
CA THR A 194 -19.80 8.08 -7.74
C THR A 194 -18.88 6.97 -7.27
N LEU A 195 -19.02 5.77 -7.85
CA LEU A 195 -18.16 4.64 -7.49
C LEU A 195 -16.71 4.92 -7.90
N ILE A 196 -16.50 5.39 -9.14
CA ILE A 196 -15.21 5.95 -9.61
C ILE A 196 -14.95 7.30 -8.96
#